data_AF-A0AAW7X4I8-F1
#
_entry.id   AF-A0AAW7X4I8-F1
#
_cell.length_a   1.000
_cell.length_b   1.000
_cell.length_c   1.000
_cell.angle_alpha   90.00
_cell.angle_beta   90.00
_cell.angle_gamma   90.00
#
_symmetry.space_group_name_H-M   'P 1'
#
loop_
_entity.id
_entity.type
_entity.pdbx_description
1 polymer ?
#
loop_
_entity_poly.entity_id
_entity_poly.type
_entity_poly.pdbx_seq_one_letter_code
_entity_poly.pdbx_strand_id
1 'polypeptide(L)'
;MAGPQIIPEKVTSPFQLMAAWFVMLVLLSSVLLTAASRIEKPDWAAGYLVVFTSILVLLVIGCVTLMLTKFRPHLQDGKEYAQWLKDKGRYSSGIIIKETKPDNKASRFTQKISTRKHQLITNVDISVVNAYDSEEMISALKSNGFNADIYEPEREPYEDHSTQEGIWLGYRVSPEVAARVIHTAVKTWPHLKYVHLSNDGGDPPDYVHDQIFIGGSTSAAIRYGVNEWLPKDFEQLNESMTQKEFHAVVRSKYS
;
A
#
# COMPACT_ATOMS: atom_id res chain seq x y z
N MET A 1 37.65 2.64 32.84
CA MET A 1 37.16 2.02 31.61
C MET A 1 35.90 2.75 31.21
N ALA A 2 35.94 3.58 30.17
CA ALA A 2 34.78 4.34 29.72
C ALA A 2 33.81 3.38 29.03
N GLY A 3 32.59 3.26 29.56
CA GLY A 3 31.53 2.47 28.94
C GLY A 3 31.14 3.04 27.57
N PRO A 4 30.42 2.27 26.74
CA PRO A 4 30.00 2.72 25.43
C PRO A 4 29.15 4.00 25.56
N GLN A 5 29.62 5.10 24.97
CA GLN A 5 28.84 6.34 24.88
C GLN A 5 27.68 6.10 23.92
N ILE A 6 26.48 5.93 24.46
CA ILE A 6 25.25 5.85 23.67
C ILE A 6 24.99 7.26 23.11
N ILE A 7 25.22 7.45 21.81
CA ILE A 7 24.91 8.70 21.12
C ILE A 7 23.40 8.70 20.83
N PRO A 8 22.58 9.57 21.45
CA PRO A 8 21.12 9.52 21.34
C PRO A 8 20.62 9.68 19.90
N GLU A 9 21.34 10.45 19.09
CA GLU A 9 20.97 10.76 17.70
C GLU A 9 21.12 9.58 16.73
N LYS A 10 21.81 8.50 17.14
CA LYS A 10 21.95 7.27 16.35
C LYS A 10 20.98 6.15 16.75
N VAL A 11 20.09 6.41 17.72
CA VAL A 11 19.01 5.51 18.13
C VAL A 11 17.81 5.70 17.20
N THR A 12 17.98 5.37 15.93
CA THR A 12 16.91 5.50 14.91
C THR A 12 16.28 4.16 14.58
N SER A 13 16.93 3.04 14.93
CA SER A 13 16.36 1.72 14.70
C SER A 13 15.38 1.35 15.83
N PRO A 14 14.16 0.87 15.51
CA PRO A 14 13.19 0.41 16.50
C PRO A 14 13.75 -0.66 17.46
N PHE A 15 14.73 -1.45 17.00
CA PHE A 15 15.42 -2.44 17.81
C PHE A 15 16.26 -1.84 18.94
N GLN A 16 16.96 -0.73 18.70
CA GLN A 16 17.75 -0.04 19.73
C GLN A 16 16.85 0.65 20.76
N LEU A 17 15.70 1.17 20.33
CA LEU A 17 14.69 1.71 21.25
C LEU A 17 14.18 0.62 22.20
N MET A 18 13.89 -0.59 21.69
CA MET A 18 13.52 -1.73 22.53
C MET A 18 14.62 -2.11 23.54
N ALA A 19 15.89 -2.13 23.11
CA ALA A 19 17.01 -2.41 24.01
C ALA A 19 17.10 -1.39 25.16
N ALA A 20 16.88 -0.10 24.88
CA ALA A 20 16.84 0.94 25.90
C ALA A 20 15.69 0.74 26.90
N TRP A 21 14.50 0.37 26.42
CA TRP A 21 13.36 0.04 27.29
C TRP A 21 13.60 -1.19 28.16
N PHE A 22 14.32 -2.21 27.66
CA PHE A 22 14.73 -3.36 28.47
C PHE A 22 15.70 -2.98 29.59
N VAL A 23 16.69 -2.12 29.30
CA VAL A 23 17.62 -1.63 30.33
C VAL A 23 16.85 -0.83 31.39
N MET A 24 15.92 0.03 30.96
CA MET A 24 15.07 0.78 31.88
C MET A 24 14.18 -0.13 32.75
N LEU A 25 13.61 -1.20 32.17
CA LEU A 25 12.83 -2.19 32.91
C LEU A 25 13.68 -2.88 33.98
N VAL A 26 14.87 -3.35 33.63
CA VAL A 26 15.78 -4.03 34.57
C VAL A 26 16.15 -3.10 35.73
N LEU A 27 16.45 -1.83 35.44
CA LEU A 27 16.74 -0.83 36.46
C LEU A 27 15.53 -0.59 37.38
N LEU A 28 14.35 -0.41 36.81
CA LEU A 28 13.13 -0.16 37.56
C LEU A 28 12.75 -1.36 38.44
N SER A 29 12.81 -2.58 37.90
CA SER A 29 12.62 -3.82 38.67
C SER A 29 13.63 -3.96 39.81
N SER A 30 14.90 -3.61 39.57
CA SER A 30 15.94 -3.66 40.59
C SER A 30 15.65 -2.68 41.74
N VAL A 31 15.20 -1.47 41.42
CA VAL A 31 14.81 -0.46 42.43
C VAL A 31 13.58 -0.92 43.21
N LEU A 32 12.56 -1.47 42.54
CA LEU A 32 11.35 -1.97 43.20
C LEU A 32 11.64 -3.16 44.12
N LEU A 33 12.44 -4.14 43.71
CA LEU A 33 12.83 -5.26 44.56
C LEU A 33 13.72 -4.82 45.73
N THR A 34 14.61 -3.84 45.50
CA THR A 34 15.44 -3.28 46.57
C THR A 34 14.60 -2.49 47.57
N ALA A 35 13.58 -1.77 47.12
CA ALA A 35 12.62 -1.11 48.00
C ALA A 35 11.81 -2.14 48.80
N ALA A 36 11.36 -3.22 48.15
CA ALA A 36 10.63 -4.31 48.81
C ALA A 36 11.46 -4.98 49.92
N SER A 37 12.78 -5.14 49.73
CA SER A 37 13.66 -5.74 50.75
C SER A 37 14.00 -4.83 51.93
N ARG A 38 13.66 -3.53 51.83
CA ARG A 38 13.92 -2.52 52.88
C ARG A 38 12.67 -2.11 53.65
N ILE A 39 11.48 -2.48 53.18
CA ILE A 39 10.22 -2.17 53.86
C ILE A 39 9.95 -3.24 54.93
N GLU A 40 10.09 -2.85 56.19
CA GLU A 40 9.76 -3.72 57.34
C GLU A 40 8.30 -3.62 57.74
N LYS A 41 7.61 -2.50 57.48
CA LYS A 41 6.19 -2.29 57.79
C LYS A 41 5.52 -1.38 56.76
N PRO A 42 4.26 -1.64 56.37
CA PRO A 42 3.45 -2.81 56.71
C PRO A 42 3.82 -4.06 55.89
N ASP A 43 3.64 -5.25 56.45
CA ASP A 43 4.12 -6.55 55.90
C ASP A 43 3.60 -6.86 54.48
N TRP A 44 2.42 -6.34 54.12
CA TRP A 44 1.83 -6.54 52.80
C TRP A 44 2.53 -5.75 51.69
N ALA A 45 3.20 -4.65 52.03
CA ALA A 45 3.78 -3.73 51.05
C ALA A 45 4.94 -4.39 50.29
N ALA A 46 5.82 -5.11 50.98
CA ALA A 46 6.90 -5.86 50.35
C ALA A 46 6.36 -6.93 49.38
N GLY A 47 5.33 -7.68 49.81
CA GLY A 47 4.66 -8.67 48.96
C GLY A 47 4.01 -8.05 47.72
N TYR A 48 3.34 -6.90 47.87
CA TYR A 48 2.73 -6.17 46.77
C TYR A 48 3.76 -5.74 45.72
N LEU A 49 4.91 -5.18 46.14
CA LEU A 49 5.96 -4.76 45.21
C LEU A 49 6.54 -5.94 44.41
N VAL A 50 6.70 -7.11 45.01
CA VAL A 50 7.18 -8.32 44.32
C VAL A 50 6.17 -8.81 43.29
N VAL A 51 4.88 -8.88 43.65
CA VAL A 51 3.80 -9.26 42.72
C VAL A 51 3.68 -8.26 41.58
N PHE A 52 3.69 -6.97 41.90
CA PHE A 52 3.63 -5.89 40.89
C PHE A 52 4.80 -5.98 39.92
N THR A 53 6.03 -6.18 40.43
CA THR A 53 7.21 -6.31 39.57
C THR A 53 7.14 -7.55 38.67
N SER A 54 6.61 -8.66 39.19
CA SER A 54 6.42 -9.88 38.40
C SER A 54 5.41 -9.69 37.26
N ILE A 55 4.27 -9.04 37.56
CA ILE A 55 3.25 -8.71 36.55
C ILE A 55 3.81 -7.73 35.51
N LEU A 56 4.57 -6.71 35.94
CA LEU A 56 5.18 -5.73 35.05
C LEU A 56 6.13 -6.41 34.05
N VAL A 57 6.96 -7.35 34.50
CA VAL A 57 7.86 -8.12 33.62
C VAL A 57 7.06 -8.96 32.63
N LEU A 58 6.03 -9.68 33.08
CA LEU A 58 5.17 -10.48 32.19
C LEU A 58 4.46 -9.62 31.14
N LEU A 59 3.95 -8.46 31.53
CA LEU A 59 3.30 -7.51 30.63
C LEU A 59 4.28 -7.05 29.55
N VAL A 60 5.49 -6.62 29.93
CA VAL A 60 6.49 -6.15 28.96
C VAL A 60 6.94 -7.28 28.03
N ILE A 61 7.16 -8.51 28.54
CA ILE A 61 7.47 -9.67 27.70
C ILE A 61 6.31 -9.94 26.72
N GLY A 62 5.06 -9.85 27.16
CA GLY A 62 3.88 -9.98 26.30
C GLY A 62 3.83 -8.92 25.19
N CYS A 63 4.05 -7.64 25.54
CA CYS A 63 4.13 -6.55 24.58
C CYS A 63 5.27 -6.75 23.58
N VAL A 64 6.46 -7.15 24.03
CA VAL A 64 7.61 -7.43 23.14
C VAL A 64 7.31 -8.62 22.23
N THR A 65 6.64 -9.65 22.75
CA THR A 65 6.25 -10.82 21.94
C THR A 65 5.25 -10.42 20.84
N LEU A 66 4.23 -9.62 21.17
CA LEU A 66 3.30 -9.07 20.17
C LEU A 66 4.02 -8.19 19.14
N MET A 67 4.98 -7.39 19.62
CA MET A 67 5.80 -6.52 18.79
C MET A 67 6.66 -7.32 17.80
N LEU A 68 7.30 -8.40 18.26
CA LEU A 68 8.16 -9.28 17.44
C LEU A 68 7.42 -10.26 16.54
N THR A 69 6.15 -10.57 16.83
CA THR A 69 5.36 -11.54 16.05
C THR A 69 4.40 -10.86 15.08
N LYS A 70 3.54 -9.97 15.58
CA LYS A 70 2.47 -9.32 14.79
C LYS A 70 2.93 -8.01 14.16
N PHE A 71 3.69 -7.20 14.89
CA PHE A 71 4.10 -5.87 14.43
C PHE A 71 5.51 -5.84 13.82
N ARG A 72 6.17 -7.01 13.68
CA ARG A 72 7.50 -7.15 13.09
C ARG A 72 7.68 -6.38 11.77
N PRO A 73 6.74 -6.39 10.82
CA PRO A 73 6.90 -5.63 9.57
C PRO A 73 6.98 -4.13 9.80
N HIS A 74 6.21 -3.59 10.75
CA HIS A 74 6.15 -2.16 11.05
C HIS A 74 7.38 -1.64 11.80
N LEU A 75 8.26 -2.53 12.26
CA LEU A 75 9.50 -2.22 12.98
C LEU A 75 10.75 -2.45 12.13
N GLN A 76 10.56 -2.82 10.87
CA GLN A 76 11.63 -2.96 9.90
C GLN A 76 12.15 -1.57 9.49
N ASP A 77 13.42 -1.52 9.09
CA ASP A 77 14.00 -0.33 8.50
C ASP A 77 13.22 0.04 7.24
N GLY A 78 13.13 1.33 6.89
CA GLY A 78 12.21 1.81 5.84
C GLY A 78 12.37 1.08 4.50
N LYS A 79 13.60 0.61 4.21
CA LYS A 79 13.92 -0.21 3.02
C LYS A 79 13.33 -1.62 3.08
N GLU A 80 13.47 -2.29 4.22
CA GLU A 80 12.95 -3.65 4.44
C GLU A 80 11.42 -3.64 4.54
N TYR A 81 10.83 -2.59 5.12
CA TYR A 81 9.38 -2.37 5.12
C TYR A 81 8.85 -2.13 3.70
N ALA A 82 9.53 -1.31 2.89
CA ALA A 82 9.20 -1.12 1.47
C ALA A 82 9.33 -2.42 0.66
N GLN A 83 10.35 -3.25 0.96
CA GLN A 83 10.52 -4.57 0.36
C GLN A 83 9.41 -5.54 0.79
N TRP A 84 9.01 -5.54 2.06
CA TRP A 84 7.89 -6.36 2.56
C TRP A 84 6.55 -5.94 1.96
N LEU A 85 6.34 -4.63 1.76
CA LEU A 85 5.21 -4.08 1.02
C LEU A 85 5.22 -4.52 -0.45
N LYS A 86 6.41 -4.57 -1.08
CA LYS A 86 6.62 -5.08 -2.44
C LYS A 86 6.34 -6.59 -2.55
N ASP A 87 6.79 -7.37 -1.58
CA ASP A 87 6.57 -8.82 -1.53
C ASP A 87 5.11 -9.18 -1.23
N LYS A 88 4.38 -8.31 -0.53
CA LYS A 88 2.92 -8.40 -0.35
C LYS A 88 2.10 -7.89 -1.53
N GLY A 89 2.75 -7.53 -2.64
CA GLY A 89 2.07 -7.06 -3.86
C GLY A 89 1.40 -5.69 -3.73
N ARG A 90 1.58 -4.97 -2.62
CA ARG A 90 0.95 -3.66 -2.39
C ARG A 90 1.69 -2.49 -3.00
N TYR A 91 2.91 -2.70 -3.49
CA TYR A 91 3.68 -1.69 -4.22
C TYR A 91 4.54 -2.34 -5.29
N SER A 92 4.30 -1.96 -6.54
CA SER A 92 5.26 -2.24 -7.59
C SER A 92 6.44 -1.30 -7.54
N SER A 93 7.53 -1.69 -8.18
CA SER A 93 8.79 -0.97 -8.15
C SER A 93 8.63 0.40 -8.82
N GLY A 94 8.41 1.44 -8.02
CA GLY A 94 8.79 2.80 -8.39
C GLY A 94 10.26 2.77 -8.79
N ILE A 95 10.54 3.23 -10.00
CA ILE A 95 11.89 3.34 -10.53
C ILE A 95 12.69 4.19 -9.54
N ILE A 96 13.59 3.59 -8.75
CA ILE A 96 14.71 4.35 -8.21
C ILE A 96 15.53 4.73 -9.44
N ILE A 97 15.35 5.96 -9.93
CA ILE A 97 16.23 6.55 -10.93
C ILE A 97 17.59 6.64 -10.25
N LYS A 98 18.39 5.59 -10.42
CA LYS A 98 19.81 5.67 -10.17
C LYS A 98 20.35 6.55 -11.28
N GLU A 99 20.65 7.81 -10.96
CA GLU A 99 21.33 8.72 -11.89
C GLU A 99 22.55 7.99 -12.46
N THR A 100 22.43 7.54 -13.70
CA THR A 100 23.50 6.84 -14.40
C THR A 100 24.10 7.87 -15.34
N LYS A 101 25.26 8.38 -14.93
CA LYS A 101 26.18 9.18 -15.75
C LYS A 101 26.31 8.55 -17.14
N PRO A 102 26.25 9.34 -18.23
CA PRO A 102 26.18 8.78 -19.57
C PRO A 102 27.57 8.25 -19.95
N ASP A 103 27.64 6.98 -20.35
CA ASP A 103 28.79 6.49 -21.08
C ASP A 103 28.33 5.95 -22.44
N ASN A 104 28.96 6.50 -23.47
CA ASN A 104 28.68 6.25 -24.87
C ASN A 104 29.15 4.84 -25.24
N LYS A 105 28.26 4.01 -25.81
CA LYS A 105 28.60 3.11 -26.93
C LYS A 105 27.36 2.45 -27.52
N ALA A 106 27.24 2.62 -28.84
CA ALA A 106 26.24 2.02 -29.71
C ALA A 106 26.50 0.53 -29.99
N SER A 107 25.43 -0.16 -30.43
CA SER A 107 25.31 -1.54 -30.98
C SER A 107 24.65 -2.54 -30.01
N ARG A 108 23.71 -3.41 -30.41
CA ARG A 108 23.28 -3.87 -31.74
C ARG A 108 21.86 -4.44 -31.59
N PHE A 109 21.07 -4.24 -32.63
CA PHE A 109 19.81 -4.95 -32.87
C PHE A 109 20.08 -6.46 -32.95
N THR A 110 19.35 -7.24 -32.17
CA THR A 110 19.03 -8.62 -32.55
C THR A 110 17.66 -8.99 -32.00
N GLN A 111 16.71 -9.21 -32.93
CA GLN A 111 15.43 -9.85 -32.68
C GLN A 111 15.64 -11.20 -31.99
N LYS A 112 14.91 -11.42 -30.90
CA LYS A 112 14.52 -12.77 -30.47
C LYS A 112 13.07 -12.72 -30.01
N ILE A 113 12.18 -13.09 -30.93
CA ILE A 113 10.80 -13.44 -30.64
C ILE A 113 10.85 -14.74 -29.83
N SER A 114 10.69 -14.65 -28.52
CA SER A 114 10.44 -15.81 -27.66
C SER A 114 9.11 -15.64 -26.95
N THR A 115 8.11 -16.41 -27.40
CA THR A 115 7.04 -17.01 -26.58
C THR A 115 6.81 -16.34 -25.22
N ARG A 116 5.99 -15.26 -25.20
CA ARG A 116 5.45 -14.66 -23.98
C ARG A 116 4.56 -15.67 -23.27
N LYS A 117 5.13 -16.43 -22.34
CA LYS A 117 4.42 -16.82 -21.12
C LYS A 117 3.89 -15.52 -20.53
N HIS A 118 2.58 -15.35 -20.32
CA HIS A 118 1.98 -14.12 -19.77
C HIS A 118 2.75 -13.68 -18.53
N GLN A 119 3.65 -12.70 -18.71
CA GLN A 119 4.29 -12.00 -17.62
C GLN A 119 3.22 -11.03 -17.12
N LEU A 120 2.73 -11.26 -15.91
CA LEU A 120 1.77 -10.36 -15.28
C LEU A 120 2.39 -8.95 -15.24
N ILE A 121 1.66 -7.99 -15.76
CA ILE A 121 1.90 -6.56 -15.63
C ILE A 121 1.57 -6.23 -14.18
N THR A 122 2.61 -6.19 -13.33
CA THR A 122 2.49 -5.91 -11.90
C THR A 122 2.89 -4.48 -11.55
N ASN A 123 3.14 -3.60 -12.53
CA ASN A 123 3.60 -2.22 -12.31
C ASN A 123 2.52 -1.22 -11.91
N VAL A 124 1.28 -1.66 -11.77
CA VAL A 124 0.12 -0.85 -11.39
C VAL A 124 -0.70 -1.66 -10.40
N ASP A 125 -1.16 -1.03 -9.33
CA ASP A 125 -2.12 -1.64 -8.41
C ASP A 125 -3.52 -1.49 -9.00
N ILE A 126 -4.25 -2.60 -9.16
CA ILE A 126 -5.60 -2.60 -9.73
C ILE A 126 -6.55 -3.19 -8.69
N SER A 127 -7.42 -2.35 -8.17
CA SER A 127 -8.42 -2.71 -7.17
C SER A 127 -9.81 -2.70 -7.79
N VAL A 128 -10.61 -3.73 -7.50
CA VAL A 128 -12.01 -3.85 -7.94
C VAL A 128 -12.93 -3.77 -6.73
N VAL A 129 -13.99 -2.97 -6.78
CA VAL A 129 -14.99 -2.93 -5.70
C VAL A 129 -15.55 -4.32 -5.40
N ASN A 130 -15.79 -4.63 -4.14
CA ASN A 130 -16.43 -5.89 -3.76
C ASN A 130 -17.92 -5.87 -4.14
N ALA A 131 -18.25 -6.51 -5.27
CA ALA A 131 -19.60 -6.68 -5.79
C ALA A 131 -19.86 -8.17 -6.10
N TYR A 132 -21.13 -8.54 -6.30
CA TYR A 132 -21.55 -9.94 -6.50
C TYR A 132 -20.86 -10.67 -7.66
N ASP A 133 -20.36 -9.93 -8.66
CA ASP A 133 -19.66 -10.42 -9.86
C ASP A 133 -18.20 -9.95 -9.96
N SER A 134 -17.63 -9.43 -8.86
CA SER A 134 -16.24 -8.94 -8.82
C SER A 134 -15.22 -10.02 -9.20
N GLU A 135 -15.46 -11.29 -8.89
CA GLU A 135 -14.61 -12.41 -9.30
C GLU A 135 -14.53 -12.59 -10.83
N GLU A 136 -15.60 -12.26 -11.56
CA GLU A 136 -15.60 -12.26 -13.03
C GLU A 136 -14.67 -11.17 -13.57
N MET A 137 -14.75 -9.96 -12.99
CA MET A 137 -13.86 -8.85 -13.32
C MET A 137 -12.39 -9.19 -13.03
N ILE A 138 -12.10 -9.76 -11.86
CA ILE A 138 -10.76 -10.20 -11.47
C ILE A 138 -10.22 -11.24 -12.48
N SER A 139 -11.05 -12.20 -12.87
CA SER A 139 -10.70 -13.22 -13.86
C SER A 139 -10.40 -12.60 -15.23
N ALA A 140 -11.22 -11.64 -15.67
CA ALA A 140 -11.03 -10.92 -16.92
C ALA A 140 -9.70 -10.15 -16.93
N LEU A 141 -9.38 -9.41 -15.85
CA LEU A 141 -8.13 -8.67 -15.71
C LEU A 141 -6.91 -9.61 -15.70
N LYS A 142 -6.97 -10.70 -14.92
CA LYS A 142 -5.89 -11.71 -14.85
C LYS A 142 -5.64 -12.39 -16.21
N SER A 143 -6.70 -12.69 -16.95
CA SER A 143 -6.58 -13.26 -18.31
C SER A 143 -5.93 -12.30 -19.31
N ASN A 144 -6.06 -11.00 -19.10
CA ASN A 144 -5.37 -9.95 -19.89
C ASN A 144 -3.98 -9.61 -19.35
N GLY A 145 -3.47 -10.39 -18.39
CA GLY A 145 -2.12 -10.26 -17.87
C GLY A 145 -1.98 -9.20 -16.78
N PHE A 146 -3.05 -8.77 -16.12
CA PHE A 146 -2.99 -7.83 -15.00
C PHE A 146 -3.08 -8.55 -13.66
N ASN A 147 -2.34 -8.08 -12.66
CA ASN A 147 -2.64 -8.45 -11.28
C ASN A 147 -3.72 -7.50 -10.74
N ALA A 148 -4.79 -8.06 -10.18
CA ALA A 148 -5.89 -7.30 -9.61
C ALA A 148 -6.47 -8.04 -8.39
N ASP A 149 -6.94 -7.26 -7.42
CA ASP A 149 -7.49 -7.74 -6.17
C ASP A 149 -8.83 -7.05 -5.84
N ILE A 150 -9.66 -7.73 -5.06
CA ILE A 150 -10.91 -7.16 -4.55
C ILE A 150 -10.57 -6.18 -3.41
N TYR A 151 -11.13 -4.99 -3.49
CA TYR A 151 -11.02 -3.97 -2.45
C TYR A 151 -11.94 -4.29 -1.28
N GLU A 152 -11.39 -4.30 -0.06
CA GLU A 152 -12.13 -4.63 1.17
C GLU A 152 -12.96 -5.93 1.05
N PRO A 153 -12.34 -7.09 0.75
CA PRO A 153 -13.07 -8.33 0.50
C PRO A 153 -13.87 -8.84 1.71
N GLU A 154 -13.52 -8.37 2.91
CA GLU A 154 -14.22 -8.71 4.17
C GLU A 154 -15.53 -7.95 4.36
N ARG A 155 -15.79 -6.92 3.53
CA ARG A 155 -17.03 -6.16 3.56
C ARG A 155 -18.10 -6.89 2.77
N GLU A 156 -19.36 -6.81 3.21
CA GLU A 156 -20.49 -7.32 2.44
C GLU A 156 -20.47 -6.76 1.00
N PRO A 157 -20.58 -7.62 -0.03
CA PRO A 157 -20.54 -7.18 -1.41
C PRO A 157 -21.74 -6.31 -1.73
N TYR A 158 -21.54 -5.34 -2.62
CA TYR A 158 -22.65 -4.58 -3.18
C TYR A 158 -23.59 -5.51 -3.97
N GLU A 159 -24.89 -5.43 -3.68
CA GLU A 159 -25.92 -6.23 -4.35
C GLU A 159 -26.15 -5.81 -5.81
N ASP A 160 -25.83 -4.56 -6.14
CA ASP A 160 -25.91 -4.01 -7.49
C ASP A 160 -24.81 -2.98 -7.76
N HIS A 161 -24.72 -2.57 -9.03
CA HIS A 161 -23.72 -1.62 -9.52
C HIS A 161 -24.22 -0.17 -9.64
N SER A 162 -25.46 0.12 -9.22
CA SER A 162 -26.13 1.41 -9.49
C SER A 162 -25.41 2.62 -8.91
N THR A 163 -24.53 2.40 -7.93
CA THR A 163 -23.74 3.45 -7.27
C THR A 163 -22.23 3.38 -7.56
N GLN A 164 -21.80 2.40 -8.36
CA GLN A 164 -20.40 2.02 -8.57
C GLN A 164 -20.00 2.08 -10.04
N GLU A 165 -20.32 3.17 -10.72
CA GLU A 165 -20.13 3.30 -12.17
C GLU A 165 -18.80 4.00 -12.55
N GLY A 166 -17.93 4.29 -11.57
CA GLY A 166 -16.69 5.03 -11.76
C GLY A 166 -15.43 4.19 -11.90
N ILE A 167 -14.48 4.71 -12.67
CA ILE A 167 -13.10 4.25 -12.76
C ILE A 167 -12.21 5.38 -12.25
N TRP A 168 -11.47 5.15 -11.17
CA TRP A 168 -10.52 6.11 -10.62
C TRP A 168 -9.13 5.75 -11.11
N LEU A 169 -8.51 6.69 -11.82
CA LEU A 169 -7.29 6.49 -12.55
C LEU A 169 -6.15 7.30 -11.92
N GLY A 170 -5.08 6.60 -11.55
CA GLY A 170 -3.83 7.19 -11.14
C GLY A 170 -3.23 8.06 -12.24
N TYR A 171 -2.85 9.30 -11.91
CA TYR A 171 -2.30 10.26 -12.87
C TYR A 171 -0.94 9.83 -13.45
N ARG A 172 -0.20 8.94 -12.77
CA ARG A 172 1.10 8.42 -13.22
C ARG A 172 0.99 7.07 -13.93
N VAL A 173 -0.21 6.48 -13.99
CA VAL A 173 -0.44 5.25 -14.73
C VAL A 173 -0.23 5.51 -16.22
N SER A 174 0.63 4.70 -16.85
CA SER A 174 0.95 4.86 -18.28
C SER A 174 -0.28 4.62 -19.16
N PRO A 175 -0.41 5.30 -20.32
CA PRO A 175 -1.56 5.17 -21.22
C PRO A 175 -1.73 3.74 -21.75
N GLU A 176 -0.62 3.03 -21.99
CA GLU A 176 -0.62 1.61 -22.38
C GLU A 176 -1.39 0.74 -21.39
N VAL A 177 -1.10 0.87 -20.09
CA VAL A 177 -1.77 0.10 -19.05
C VAL A 177 -3.20 0.60 -18.84
N ALA A 178 -3.40 1.92 -18.73
CA ALA A 178 -4.70 2.51 -18.50
C ALA A 178 -5.72 2.12 -19.58
N ALA A 179 -5.36 2.24 -20.86
CA ALA A 179 -6.24 1.91 -21.98
C ALA A 179 -6.65 0.43 -21.93
N ARG A 180 -5.71 -0.50 -21.77
CA ARG A 180 -6.02 -1.94 -21.70
C ARG A 180 -6.91 -2.30 -20.53
N VAL A 181 -6.64 -1.74 -19.35
CA VAL A 181 -7.45 -2.00 -18.14
C VAL A 181 -8.84 -1.44 -18.32
N ILE A 182 -8.98 -0.20 -18.81
CA ILE A 182 -10.29 0.43 -19.05
C ILE A 182 -11.08 -0.36 -20.08
N HIS A 183 -10.47 -0.74 -21.21
CA HIS A 183 -11.13 -1.56 -22.25
C HIS A 183 -11.59 -2.92 -21.71
N THR A 184 -10.77 -3.57 -20.88
CA THR A 184 -11.14 -4.82 -20.21
C THR A 184 -12.30 -4.59 -19.24
N ALA A 185 -12.22 -3.54 -18.43
CA ALA A 185 -13.21 -3.21 -17.42
C ALA A 185 -14.58 -2.88 -18.04
N VAL A 186 -14.66 -2.01 -19.04
CA VAL A 186 -15.94 -1.63 -19.67
C VAL A 186 -16.54 -2.76 -20.50
N LYS A 187 -15.72 -3.69 -20.99
CA LYS A 187 -16.21 -4.90 -21.67
C LYS A 187 -16.86 -5.87 -20.69
N THR A 188 -16.28 -6.04 -19.51
CA THR A 188 -16.82 -6.93 -18.46
C THR A 188 -17.96 -6.27 -17.68
N TRP A 189 -17.85 -4.98 -17.38
CA TRP A 189 -18.81 -4.16 -16.66
C TRP A 189 -19.26 -2.96 -17.51
N PRO A 190 -20.23 -3.13 -18.42
CA PRO A 190 -20.69 -2.08 -19.32
C PRO A 190 -21.37 -0.87 -18.65
N HIS A 191 -21.68 -0.97 -17.35
CA HIS A 191 -22.26 0.13 -16.57
C HIS A 191 -21.21 1.19 -16.19
N LEU A 192 -19.91 0.87 -16.29
CA LEU A 192 -18.83 1.81 -16.02
C LEU A 192 -18.85 2.93 -17.06
N LYS A 193 -19.01 4.17 -16.59
CA LYS A 193 -19.23 5.32 -17.46
C LYS A 193 -18.62 6.63 -16.95
N TYR A 194 -17.87 6.59 -15.85
CA TYR A 194 -17.11 7.75 -15.38
C TYR A 194 -15.64 7.40 -15.25
N VAL A 195 -14.76 8.28 -15.74
CA VAL A 195 -13.30 8.13 -15.58
C VAL A 195 -12.76 9.38 -14.92
N HIS A 196 -12.13 9.24 -13.75
CA HIS A 196 -11.60 10.36 -12.98
C HIS A 196 -10.10 10.19 -12.73
N LEU A 197 -9.32 11.22 -13.08
CA LEU A 197 -7.90 11.30 -12.74
C LEU A 197 -7.70 11.73 -11.29
N SER A 198 -6.91 10.96 -10.55
CA SER A 198 -6.55 11.20 -9.14
C SER A 198 -5.95 12.58 -8.84
N ASN A 199 -5.37 13.27 -9.82
CA ASN A 199 -4.79 14.62 -9.66
C ASN A 199 -5.79 15.76 -9.93
N ASP A 200 -7.02 15.44 -10.36
CA ASP A 200 -8.04 16.43 -10.73
C ASP A 200 -9.18 16.50 -9.68
N GLY A 201 -8.88 16.08 -8.45
CA GLY A 201 -9.79 16.09 -7.31
C GLY A 201 -9.16 16.72 -6.07
N GLY A 202 -9.28 16.04 -4.93
CA GLY A 202 -8.57 16.42 -3.69
C GLY A 202 -7.06 16.13 -3.76
N ASP A 203 -6.43 16.09 -2.58
CA ASP A 203 -5.03 15.70 -2.41
C ASP A 203 -4.98 14.28 -1.81
N PRO A 204 -5.10 13.21 -2.63
CA PRO A 204 -5.07 11.85 -2.12
C PRO A 204 -3.64 11.46 -1.69
N PRO A 205 -3.49 10.41 -0.87
CA PRO A 205 -2.17 9.84 -0.62
C PRO A 205 -1.42 9.50 -1.92
N ASP A 206 -0.11 9.73 -1.94
CA ASP A 206 0.71 9.67 -3.17
C ASP A 206 0.56 8.34 -3.96
N TYR A 207 0.37 7.22 -3.25
CA TYR A 207 0.20 5.90 -3.88
C TYR A 207 -1.02 5.81 -4.81
N VAL A 208 -2.04 6.64 -4.60
CA VAL A 208 -3.26 6.66 -5.43
C VAL A 208 -2.95 7.07 -6.87
N HIS A 209 -1.88 7.83 -7.09
CA HIS A 209 -1.48 8.24 -8.43
C HIS A 209 -0.91 7.10 -9.29
N ASP A 210 -0.61 5.94 -8.68
CA ASP A 210 -0.09 4.74 -9.36
C ASP A 210 -1.11 3.57 -9.37
N GLN A 211 -2.38 3.84 -9.00
CA GLN A 211 -3.43 2.84 -8.87
C GLN A 211 -4.54 3.01 -9.93
N ILE A 212 -5.23 1.93 -10.28
CA ILE A 212 -6.55 1.97 -10.93
C ILE A 212 -7.57 1.34 -9.98
N PHE A 213 -8.65 2.06 -9.69
CA PHE A 213 -9.79 1.54 -8.94
C PHE A 213 -11.02 1.42 -9.84
N ILE A 214 -11.59 0.22 -9.93
CA ILE A 214 -12.75 -0.10 -10.76
C ILE A 214 -13.98 -0.26 -9.87
N GLY A 215 -15.07 0.42 -10.24
CA GLY A 215 -16.34 0.37 -9.52
C GLY A 215 -16.41 1.37 -8.37
N GLY A 216 -15.90 2.58 -8.58
CA GLY A 216 -15.98 3.62 -7.56
C GLY A 216 -17.21 4.51 -7.69
N SER A 217 -17.42 5.34 -6.67
CA SER A 217 -18.70 6.00 -6.43
C SER A 217 -19.17 6.93 -7.55
N THR A 218 -20.37 6.66 -8.07
CA THR A 218 -21.08 7.52 -9.04
C THR A 218 -21.30 8.94 -8.49
N SER A 219 -21.74 9.07 -7.25
CA SER A 219 -22.03 10.38 -6.64
C SER A 219 -20.77 11.23 -6.46
N ALA A 220 -19.62 10.59 -6.20
CA ALA A 220 -18.35 11.28 -6.13
C ALA A 220 -17.86 11.74 -7.52
N ALA A 221 -18.03 10.93 -8.57
CA ALA A 221 -17.70 11.32 -9.94
C ALA A 221 -18.51 12.56 -10.38
N ILE A 222 -19.82 12.57 -10.11
CA ILE A 222 -20.70 13.72 -10.38
C ILE A 222 -20.24 14.96 -9.60
N ARG A 223 -19.86 14.81 -8.32
CA ARG A 223 -19.34 15.92 -7.50
C ARG A 223 -18.04 16.50 -8.06
N TYR A 224 -17.20 15.70 -8.69
CA TYR A 224 -15.98 16.16 -9.38
C TYR A 224 -16.25 16.68 -10.80
N GLY A 225 -17.52 16.81 -11.22
CA GLY A 225 -17.89 17.34 -12.52
C GLY A 225 -17.60 16.38 -13.68
N VAL A 226 -17.38 15.08 -13.41
CA VAL A 226 -17.12 14.09 -14.46
C VAL A 226 -18.43 13.74 -15.16
N ASN A 227 -18.46 13.95 -16.47
CA ASN A 227 -19.58 13.58 -17.34
C ASN A 227 -19.52 12.11 -17.73
N GLU A 228 -20.68 11.59 -18.11
CA GLU A 228 -20.85 10.22 -18.60
C GLU A 228 -20.09 9.98 -19.91
N TRP A 229 -19.39 8.86 -19.98
CA TRP A 229 -18.74 8.32 -21.16
C TRP A 229 -19.68 7.37 -21.87
N LEU A 230 -19.82 7.58 -23.17
CA LEU A 230 -20.49 6.65 -24.07
C LEU A 230 -19.49 5.57 -24.52
N PRO A 231 -19.95 4.39 -25.01
CA PRO A 231 -19.07 3.34 -25.52
C PRO A 231 -18.01 3.82 -26.52
N LYS A 232 -18.40 4.70 -27.44
CA LYS A 232 -17.51 5.35 -28.44
C LYS A 232 -16.43 6.27 -27.84
N ASP A 233 -16.63 6.75 -26.61
CA ASP A 233 -15.65 7.59 -25.94
C ASP A 233 -14.48 6.74 -25.44
N PHE A 234 -14.76 5.52 -24.96
CA PHE A 234 -13.72 4.58 -24.56
C PHE A 234 -12.84 4.13 -25.73
N GLU A 235 -13.41 3.99 -26.94
CA GLU A 235 -12.67 3.67 -28.18
C GLU A 235 -11.59 4.71 -28.54
N GLN A 236 -11.71 5.94 -28.02
CA GLN A 236 -10.68 6.97 -28.23
C GLN A 236 -9.42 6.69 -27.42
N LEU A 237 -9.49 5.90 -26.34
CA LEU A 237 -8.34 5.57 -25.51
C LEU A 237 -7.45 4.54 -26.21
N ASN A 238 -6.20 4.93 -26.45
CA ASN A 238 -5.22 4.11 -27.15
C ASN A 238 -3.90 4.02 -26.37
N GLU A 239 -3.28 2.84 -26.42
CA GLU A 239 -2.00 2.52 -25.80
C GLU A 239 -0.83 3.37 -26.32
N SER A 240 -0.89 3.85 -27.56
CA SER A 240 0.19 4.63 -28.17
C SER A 240 0.16 6.12 -27.84
N MET A 241 -0.82 6.57 -27.05
CA MET A 241 -0.95 7.99 -26.66
C MET A 241 0.20 8.41 -25.75
N THR A 242 0.58 9.68 -25.85
CA THR A 242 1.37 10.31 -24.79
C THR A 242 0.52 10.50 -23.53
N GLN A 243 1.15 10.57 -22.37
CA GLN A 243 0.46 10.84 -21.10
C GLN A 243 -0.43 12.10 -21.19
N LYS A 244 0.08 13.14 -21.85
CA LYS A 244 -0.61 14.42 -22.01
C LYS A 244 -1.88 14.29 -22.87
N GLU A 245 -1.81 13.57 -23.98
CA GLU A 245 -2.97 13.32 -24.86
C GLU A 245 -4.02 12.48 -24.15
N PHE A 246 -3.59 11.39 -23.49
CA PHE A 246 -4.49 10.52 -22.74
C PHE A 246 -5.24 11.32 -21.66
N HIS A 247 -4.53 12.12 -20.86
CA HIS A 247 -5.16 12.98 -19.85
C HIS A 247 -6.07 14.04 -20.47
N ALA A 248 -5.74 14.60 -21.64
CA ALA A 248 -6.59 15.56 -22.32
C ALA A 248 -7.92 14.92 -22.77
N VAL A 249 -7.88 13.68 -23.28
CA VAL A 249 -9.09 12.92 -23.61
C VAL A 249 -9.92 12.70 -22.36
N VAL A 250 -9.31 12.28 -21.25
CA VAL A 250 -10.05 12.07 -19.99
C VAL A 250 -10.70 13.35 -19.49
N ARG A 251 -9.96 14.46 -19.47
CA ARG A 251 -10.45 15.78 -19.04
C ARG A 251 -11.46 16.40 -19.99
N SER A 252 -11.53 15.97 -21.24
CA SER A 252 -12.57 16.44 -22.17
C SER A 252 -13.99 16.08 -21.70
N LYS A 253 -14.10 15.14 -20.76
CA LYS A 253 -15.35 14.71 -20.13
C LYS A 253 -15.58 15.37 -18.79
N TYR A 254 -14.83 16.38 -18.40
CA TYR A 254 -15.09 17.17 -17.20
C TYR A 254 -15.97 18.37 -17.55
N SER A 255 -16.72 18.87 -16.57
CA SER A 255 -17.61 20.02 -16.68
C SER A 255 -16.95 21.30 -16.20
#